data_AF-A0A2R7UI18-F1
#
_entry.id   AF-A0A2R7UI18-F1
#
_cell.length_a   1.000
_cell.length_b   1.000
_cell.length_c   1.000
_cell.angle_alpha   90.00
_cell.angle_beta   90.00
_cell.angle_gamma   90.00
#
_symmetry.space_group_name_H-M   'P 1'
#
loop_
_entity.id
_entity.type
_entity.pdbx_description
1 polymer ?
#
loop_
_entity_poly.entity_id
_entity_poly.type
_entity_poly.pdbx_seq_one_letter_code
_entity_poly.pdbx_strand_id
1 'polypeptide(L)'
;MYFSGLGHAVSEHHSTQAGGCVGNLIEAVQIDVDEGFTPDCKNLIGCLFCKHYILHMDLGDAEKLISMEYLIAQLGSIQSDPSEFHLVYGPTLARISWLLKTIGSFSEFLRVQVPLMRQKIFQNESLTAYWQAKLNILDELGVI
;
A
#
# COMPACT_ATOMS: atom_id res chain seq x y z
N MET A 1 -26.91 -33.41 -28.06
CA MET A 1 -27.31 -33.34 -26.65
C MET A 1 -26.32 -32.43 -25.95
N TYR A 2 -26.85 -31.34 -25.38
CA TYR A 2 -26.12 -30.32 -24.63
C TYR A 2 -25.62 -30.89 -23.31
N PHE A 3 -24.40 -30.57 -22.91
CA PHE A 3 -24.11 -30.27 -21.51
C PHE A 3 -23.20 -29.04 -21.43
N SER A 4 -23.78 -28.03 -20.80
CA SER A 4 -23.30 -26.70 -20.50
C SER A 4 -22.38 -26.70 -19.27
N GLY A 5 -21.45 -25.74 -19.22
CA GLY A 5 -21.20 -24.95 -18.01
C GLY A 5 -20.28 -25.55 -16.95
N LEU A 6 -19.11 -24.93 -16.79
CA LEU A 6 -18.76 -24.15 -15.59
C LEU A 6 -17.35 -23.57 -15.82
N GLY A 7 -17.30 -22.42 -16.51
CA GLY A 7 -16.14 -21.54 -16.46
C GLY A 7 -16.13 -20.84 -15.10
N HIS A 8 -15.54 -21.46 -14.09
CA HIS A 8 -15.11 -20.72 -12.91
C HIS A 8 -13.95 -19.83 -13.39
N ALA A 9 -14.20 -18.53 -13.52
CA ALA A 9 -13.12 -17.57 -13.60
C ALA A 9 -12.33 -17.70 -12.30
N VAL A 10 -11.18 -18.38 -12.36
CA VAL A 10 -10.22 -18.36 -11.27
C VAL A 10 -9.83 -16.90 -11.13
N SER A 11 -10.18 -16.27 -10.01
CA SER A 11 -9.71 -14.90 -9.75
C SER A 11 -8.18 -14.95 -9.66
N GLU A 12 -7.51 -14.47 -10.69
CA GLU A 12 -6.05 -14.41 -10.70
C GLU A 12 -5.59 -13.49 -9.58
N HIS A 13 -4.67 -14.03 -8.77
CA HIS A 13 -4.15 -13.37 -7.60
C HIS A 13 -2.72 -12.88 -7.90
N HIS A 14 -2.55 -11.57 -7.97
CA HIS A 14 -1.29 -10.93 -8.33
C HIS A 14 -0.65 -10.26 -7.11
N SER A 15 0.62 -10.56 -6.83
CA SER A 15 1.40 -9.79 -5.86
C SER A 15 1.83 -8.47 -6.48
N THR A 16 1.71 -7.38 -5.72
CA THR A 16 2.09 -6.03 -6.14
C THR A 16 3.08 -5.41 -5.16
N GLN A 17 3.60 -4.22 -5.47
CA GLN A 17 4.51 -3.49 -4.59
C GLN A 17 3.79 -2.74 -3.46
N ALA A 18 2.46 -2.73 -3.45
CA ALA A 18 1.63 -2.20 -2.36
C ALA A 18 0.94 -3.30 -1.53
N GLY A 19 0.95 -4.56 -1.98
CA GLY A 19 0.17 -5.66 -1.39
C GLY A 19 -0.14 -6.72 -2.45
N GLY A 20 -1.41 -6.96 -2.73
CA GLY A 20 -1.89 -7.83 -3.81
C GLY A 20 -3.11 -7.29 -4.57
N CYS A 21 -3.52 -7.99 -5.62
CA CYS A 21 -4.69 -7.69 -6.45
C CYS A 21 -5.41 -8.98 -6.88
N VAL A 22 -6.75 -9.00 -6.81
CA VAL A 22 -7.60 -10.09 -7.33
C VAL A 22 -8.28 -9.75 -8.67
N GLY A 23 -7.86 -8.67 -9.30
CA GLY A 23 -8.35 -8.22 -10.61
C GLY A 23 -7.21 -8.10 -11.61
N ASN A 24 -7.52 -7.59 -12.81
CA ASN A 24 -6.57 -7.57 -13.94
C ASN A 24 -5.53 -6.42 -13.87
N LEU A 25 -5.24 -5.87 -12.69
CA LEU A 25 -4.31 -4.75 -12.44
C LEU A 25 -4.61 -3.42 -13.16
N ILE A 26 -5.67 -3.34 -13.97
CA ILE A 26 -5.96 -2.18 -14.85
C ILE A 26 -7.26 -1.47 -14.45
N GLU A 27 -8.26 -2.21 -13.98
CA GLU A 27 -9.59 -1.65 -13.69
C GLU A 27 -9.67 -1.20 -12.22
N ALA A 28 -9.40 0.08 -11.98
CA ALA A 28 -9.58 0.68 -10.68
C ALA A 28 -11.07 0.87 -10.40
N VAL A 29 -11.56 0.27 -9.31
CA VAL A 29 -12.96 0.43 -8.90
C VAL A 29 -13.01 0.92 -7.47
N GLN A 30 -13.76 2.01 -7.24
CA GLN A 30 -13.97 2.56 -5.91
C GLN A 30 -14.57 1.50 -4.99
N ILE A 31 -14.09 1.50 -3.75
CA ILE A 31 -14.84 0.91 -2.66
C ILE A 31 -16.07 1.80 -2.48
N ASP A 32 -17.25 1.24 -2.18
CA ASP A 32 -18.54 1.96 -2.07
C ASP A 32 -18.59 3.05 -0.97
N VAL A 33 -17.45 3.46 -0.41
CA VAL A 33 -17.31 4.54 0.56
C VAL A 33 -16.83 5.79 -0.16
N ASP A 34 -17.71 6.78 -0.25
CA ASP A 34 -17.45 8.11 -0.81
C ASP A 34 -16.49 8.89 0.12
N GLU A 35 -15.19 8.62 0.00
CA GLU A 35 -14.13 9.27 0.79
C GLU A 35 -13.14 10.00 -0.10
N GLY A 36 -13.62 10.86 -1.02
CA GLY A 36 -12.80 11.92 -1.65
C GLY A 36 -11.54 11.49 -2.42
N PHE A 37 -11.32 10.18 -2.60
CA PHE A 37 -10.14 9.60 -3.24
C PHE A 37 -10.56 8.73 -4.41
N THR A 38 -10.02 9.03 -5.59
CA THR A 38 -10.24 8.22 -6.78
C THR A 38 -9.15 7.13 -6.82
N PRO A 39 -9.52 5.84 -6.82
CA PRO A 39 -8.56 4.75 -6.92
C PRO A 39 -7.88 4.82 -8.28
N ASP A 40 -6.58 4.55 -8.26
CA ASP A 40 -5.76 4.49 -9.46
C ASP A 40 -4.81 3.31 -9.31
N CYS A 41 -5.06 2.21 -10.01
CA CYS A 41 -4.20 1.03 -9.95
C CYS A 41 -2.83 1.24 -10.59
N LYS A 42 -2.62 2.34 -11.35
CA LYS A 42 -1.30 2.73 -11.88
C LYS A 42 -0.46 3.47 -10.83
N ASN A 43 -1.12 4.14 -9.89
CA ASN A 43 -0.49 4.76 -8.73
C ASN A 43 -0.67 3.86 -7.51
N LEU A 44 0.41 3.23 -7.05
CA LEU A 44 0.36 2.29 -5.93
C LEU A 44 -0.24 2.88 -4.64
N ILE A 45 -0.20 4.20 -4.44
CA ILE A 45 -0.91 4.88 -3.35
C ILE A 45 -2.43 4.82 -3.57
N GLY A 46 -2.89 5.16 -4.78
CA GLY A 46 -4.30 5.10 -5.17
C GLY A 46 -4.86 3.68 -5.19
N CYS A 47 -4.00 2.68 -5.42
CA CYS A 47 -4.39 1.27 -5.43
C CYS A 47 -4.94 0.80 -4.07
N LEU A 48 -4.52 1.39 -2.95
CA LEU A 48 -5.00 1.05 -1.59
C LEU A 48 -6.52 1.27 -1.37
N PHE A 49 -7.13 2.04 -2.27
CA PHE A 49 -8.54 2.42 -2.25
C PHE A 49 -9.36 1.68 -3.33
N CYS A 50 -8.77 0.72 -4.03
CA CYS A 50 -9.45 -0.10 -5.03
C CYS A 50 -10.13 -1.31 -4.37
N LYS A 51 -11.35 -1.67 -4.81
CA LYS A 51 -12.05 -2.87 -4.30
C LYS A 51 -11.31 -4.19 -4.57
N HIS A 52 -10.44 -4.20 -5.59
CA HIS A 52 -9.64 -5.36 -5.97
C HIS A 52 -8.33 -5.46 -5.18
N TYR A 53 -8.01 -4.45 -4.37
CA TYR A 53 -6.86 -4.46 -3.50
C TYR A 53 -7.05 -5.46 -2.38
N ILE A 54 -6.04 -6.28 -2.16
CA ILE A 54 -6.01 -7.29 -1.11
C ILE A 54 -4.64 -7.31 -0.44
N LEU A 55 -4.58 -7.98 0.70
CA LEU A 55 -3.36 -8.16 1.48
C LEU A 55 -3.25 -9.60 1.92
N HIS A 56 -2.03 -10.12 1.90
CA HIS A 56 -1.64 -11.25 2.72
C HIS A 56 -1.42 -10.74 4.14
N MET A 57 -1.92 -11.50 5.11
CA MET A 57 -1.69 -11.20 6.53
C MET A 57 -0.32 -11.72 6.95
N ASP A 58 0.73 -11.13 6.38
CA ASP A 58 2.11 -11.52 6.64
C ASP A 58 3.06 -10.31 6.75
N LEU A 59 4.33 -10.61 6.99
CA LEU A 59 5.38 -9.60 7.11
C LEU A 59 5.78 -8.97 5.77
N GLY A 60 5.61 -9.67 4.65
CA GLY A 60 6.01 -9.17 3.33
C GLY A 60 5.11 -8.04 2.87
N ASP A 61 3.79 -8.20 3.01
CA ASP A 61 2.85 -7.12 2.68
C ASP A 61 2.88 -5.98 3.73
N ALA A 62 3.19 -6.28 5.00
CA ALA A 62 3.48 -5.24 5.98
C ALA A 62 4.71 -4.41 5.61
N GLU A 63 5.80 -5.03 5.16
CA GLU A 63 7.03 -4.36 4.75
C GLU A 63 6.80 -3.39 3.59
N LYS A 64 5.99 -3.80 2.60
CA LYS A 64 5.58 -2.94 1.47
C LYS A 64 4.83 -1.70 1.93
N LEU A 65 3.85 -1.87 2.83
CA LEU A 65 3.04 -0.78 3.38
C LEU A 65 3.89 0.19 4.21
N ILE A 66 4.80 -0.33 5.05
CA ILE A 66 5.72 0.49 5.84
C ILE A 66 6.70 1.25 4.94
N SER A 67 7.20 0.62 3.88
CA SER A 67 8.09 1.27 2.91
C SER A 67 7.37 2.42 2.18
N MET A 68 6.10 2.22 1.82
CA MET A 68 5.26 3.29 1.28
C MET A 68 5.05 4.42 2.30
N GLU A 69 4.76 4.08 3.56
CA GLU A 69 4.61 5.04 4.66
C GLU A 69 5.88 5.89 4.84
N TYR A 70 7.05 5.26 4.80
CA TYR A 70 8.34 5.94 4.90
C TYR A 70 8.51 6.97 3.78
N LEU A 71 8.29 6.58 2.52
CA LEU A 71 8.40 7.50 1.39
C LEU A 71 7.48 8.71 1.54
N ILE A 72 6.23 8.47 1.95
CA ILE A 72 5.26 9.55 2.19
C ILE A 72 5.74 10.46 3.33
N ALA A 73 6.33 9.91 4.40
CA ALA A 73 6.89 10.70 5.48
C ALA A 73 8.07 11.58 5.02
N GLN A 74 8.95 11.08 4.14
CA GLN A 74 10.03 11.89 3.55
C GLN A 74 9.48 13.02 2.67
N LEU A 75 8.41 12.77 1.90
CA LEU A 75 7.75 13.83 1.14
C LEU A 75 7.10 14.88 2.05
N GLY A 76 6.71 14.53 3.27
CA GLY A 76 6.15 15.46 4.24
C GLY A 76 7.19 16.32 4.96
N SER A 77 8.40 15.81 5.19
CA SER A 77 9.46 16.54 5.88
C SER A 77 10.00 17.73 5.07
N ILE A 78 9.84 17.69 3.75
CA ILE A 78 10.28 18.74 2.82
C ILE A 78 9.19 19.75 2.46
N GLN A 79 7.92 19.50 2.80
CA GLN A 79 6.84 20.41 2.46
C GLN A 79 6.85 21.65 3.34
N SER A 80 6.70 22.82 2.71
CA SER A 80 6.65 24.11 3.40
C SER A 80 5.34 24.32 4.18
N ASP A 81 4.26 23.64 3.77
CA ASP A 81 2.96 23.71 4.42
C ASP A 81 2.52 22.32 4.92
N PRO A 82 2.57 22.08 6.24
CA PRO A 82 2.12 20.83 6.83
C PRO A 82 0.63 20.51 6.62
N SER A 83 -0.20 21.54 6.37
CA SER A 83 -1.64 21.38 6.16
C SER A 83 -1.96 20.79 4.78
N GLU A 84 -1.28 21.27 3.73
CA GLU A 84 -1.34 20.70 2.38
C GLU A 84 -0.89 19.23 2.38
N PHE A 85 0.20 18.92 3.08
CA PHE A 85 0.66 17.54 3.22
C PHE A 85 -0.43 16.63 3.82
N HIS A 86 -1.07 17.07 4.90
CA HIS A 86 -2.12 16.29 5.56
C HIS A 86 -3.39 16.16 4.69
N LEU A 87 -3.75 17.20 3.93
CA LEU A 87 -4.87 17.14 3.00
C LEU A 87 -4.62 16.11 1.89
N VAL A 88 -3.40 16.06 1.35
CA VAL A 88 -3.05 15.14 0.26
C VAL A 88 -2.77 13.72 0.75
N TYR A 89 -1.94 13.54 1.77
CA TYR A 89 -1.45 12.23 2.18
C TYR A 89 -2.10 11.68 3.44
N GLY A 90 -2.83 12.49 4.21
CA GLY A 90 -3.50 12.07 5.45
C GLY A 90 -4.41 10.85 5.27
N PRO A 91 -5.31 10.81 4.26
CA PRO A 91 -6.15 9.64 4.00
C PRO A 91 -5.33 8.38 3.70
N THR A 92 -4.25 8.51 2.94
CA THR A 92 -3.34 7.39 2.63
C THR A 92 -2.64 6.88 3.87
N LEU A 93 -2.09 7.76 4.71
CA LEU A 93 -1.43 7.39 5.96
C LEU A 93 -2.40 6.74 6.94
N ALA A 94 -3.63 7.25 7.04
CA ALA A 94 -4.68 6.64 7.84
C ALA A 94 -5.04 5.24 7.34
N ARG A 95 -5.16 5.07 6.01
CA ARG A 95 -5.41 3.76 5.37
C ARG A 95 -4.29 2.78 5.66
N ILE A 96 -3.03 3.17 5.47
CA ILE A 96 -1.86 2.32 5.78
C ILE A 96 -1.86 1.93 7.26
N SER A 97 -2.10 2.87 8.17
CA SER A 97 -2.17 2.60 9.61
C SER A 97 -3.25 1.57 9.96
N TRP A 98 -4.43 1.70 9.35
CA TRP A 98 -5.51 0.73 9.51
C TRP A 98 -5.10 -0.66 9.00
N LEU A 99 -4.53 -0.74 7.79
CA LEU A 99 -4.10 -2.01 7.19
C LEU A 99 -3.02 -2.71 8.03
N LEU A 100 -2.03 -1.97 8.53
CA LEU A 100 -0.97 -2.50 9.40
C LEU A 100 -1.54 -3.00 10.73
N LYS A 101 -2.52 -2.31 11.32
CA LYS A 101 -3.24 -2.79 12.51
C LYS A 101 -4.01 -4.08 12.21
N THR A 102 -4.65 -4.18 11.04
CA THR A 102 -5.33 -5.40 10.61
C THR A 102 -4.35 -6.58 10.51
N ILE A 103 -3.20 -6.40 9.83
CA ILE A 103 -2.15 -7.44 9.75
C ILE A 103 -1.66 -7.83 11.15
N GLY A 104 -1.36 -6.83 12.00
CA GLY A 104 -0.89 -7.07 13.37
C GLY A 104 -1.91 -7.81 14.24
N SER A 105 -3.20 -7.67 13.97
CA SER A 105 -4.26 -8.36 14.72
C SER A 105 -4.39 -9.85 14.37
N PHE A 106 -3.82 -10.31 13.26
CA PHE A 106 -3.98 -11.68 12.76
C PHE A 106 -3.25 -12.74 13.60
N SER A 107 -2.13 -12.39 14.24
CA SER A 107 -1.42 -13.30 15.16
C SER A 107 -0.58 -12.53 16.18
N GLU A 108 -0.27 -13.17 17.31
CA GLU A 108 0.65 -12.59 18.31
C GLU A 108 2.04 -12.29 17.74
N PHE A 109 2.53 -13.16 16.86
CA PHE A 109 3.79 -12.93 16.15
C PHE A 109 3.74 -11.62 15.35
N LEU A 110 2.72 -11.42 14.51
CA LEU A 110 2.58 -10.22 13.70
C LEU A 110 2.36 -8.95 14.55
N ARG A 111 1.60 -9.06 15.64
CA ARG A 111 1.38 -7.98 16.60
C ARG A 111 2.69 -7.40 17.14
N VAL A 112 3.69 -8.26 17.36
CA VAL A 112 5.01 -7.86 17.86
C VAL A 112 5.94 -7.44 16.71
N GLN A 113 5.95 -8.18 15.61
CA GLN A 113 6.93 -7.97 14.54
C GLN A 113 6.63 -6.76 13.66
N VAL A 114 5.36 -6.44 13.40
CA VAL A 114 5.00 -5.29 12.53
C VAL A 114 5.54 -3.96 13.10
N PRO A 115 5.37 -3.62 14.40
CA PRO A 115 5.97 -2.41 14.97
C PRO A 115 7.51 -2.41 14.97
N LEU A 116 8.14 -3.56 15.25
CA LEU A 116 9.61 -3.69 15.25
C LEU A 116 10.18 -3.50 13.84
N MET A 117 9.53 -4.08 12.84
CA MET A 117 9.86 -3.88 11.43
C MET A 117 9.72 -2.41 11.06
N ARG A 118 8.63 -1.76 11.46
CA ARG A 118 8.43 -0.32 11.21
C ARG A 118 9.56 0.51 11.79
N GLN A 119 9.92 0.26 13.05
CA GLN A 119 11.06 0.93 13.67
C GLN A 119 12.35 0.71 12.87
N LYS A 120 12.65 -0.53 12.48
CA LYS A 120 13.87 -0.87 11.73
C LYS A 120 13.93 -0.15 10.38
N ILE A 121 12.83 -0.12 9.62
CA ILE A 121 12.77 0.53 8.30
C ILE A 121 12.98 2.04 8.46
N PHE A 122 12.32 2.68 9.43
CA PHE A 122 12.48 4.11 9.66
C PHE A 122 13.86 4.51 10.19
N GLN A 123 14.55 3.62 10.92
CA GLN A 123 15.89 3.89 11.43
C GLN A 123 17.00 3.63 10.41
N ASN A 124 16.85 2.60 9.58
CA ASN A 124 17.92 2.11 8.72
C ASN A 124 17.66 2.33 7.23
N GLU A 125 16.54 2.95 6.86
CA GLU A 125 16.11 3.14 5.48
C GLU A 125 16.12 1.80 4.69
N SER A 126 15.66 0.73 5.32
CA SER A 126 15.65 -0.60 4.70
C SER A 126 14.31 -0.88 4.00
N LEU A 127 14.00 -0.12 2.94
CA LEU A 127 12.74 -0.25 2.21
C LEU A 127 12.75 -1.50 1.29
N THR A 128 11.57 -1.94 0.84
CA THR A 128 11.53 -2.93 -0.25
C THR A 128 12.15 -2.33 -1.53
N ALA A 129 12.70 -3.20 -2.39
CA ALA A 129 13.46 -2.77 -3.57
C ALA A 129 12.73 -1.75 -4.46
N TYR A 130 11.42 -1.91 -4.65
CA TYR A 130 10.62 -0.96 -5.42
C TYR A 130 10.58 0.43 -4.76
N TRP A 131 10.31 0.49 -3.46
CA TRP A 131 10.20 1.76 -2.75
C TRP A 131 11.55 2.43 -2.54
N GLN A 132 12.63 1.66 -2.35
CA GLN A 132 13.99 2.20 -2.35
C GLN A 132 14.33 2.83 -3.71
N ALA A 133 14.03 2.15 -4.82
CA ALA A 133 14.26 2.72 -6.14
C ALA A 133 13.49 4.03 -6.35
N LYS A 134 12.25 4.11 -5.85
CA LYS A 134 11.44 5.33 -5.90
C LYS A 134 12.02 6.45 -5.03
N LEU A 135 12.51 6.12 -3.84
CA LEU A 135 13.20 7.06 -2.95
C LEU A 135 14.44 7.64 -3.63
N ASN A 136 15.30 6.77 -4.18
CA ASN A 136 16.51 7.18 -4.88
C ASN A 136 16.21 8.13 -6.07
N ILE A 137 15.16 7.85 -6.85
CA ILE A 137 14.77 8.75 -7.95
C ILE A 137 14.38 10.14 -7.44
N LEU A 138 13.69 10.22 -6.30
CA LEU A 138 13.30 11.51 -5.73
C LEU A 138 14.52 12.29 -5.20
N ASP A 139 15.47 11.61 -4.59
CA ASP A 139 16.75 12.17 -4.13
C ASP A 139 17.60 12.66 -5.33
N GLU A 140 17.73 11.84 -6.38
CA GLU A 140 18.44 12.21 -7.62
C GLU A 140 17.84 13.44 -8.31
N LEU A 141 16.51 13.63 -8.21
CA LEU A 141 15.81 14.79 -8.73
C LEU A 141 15.86 16.02 -7.81
N GLY A 142 16.46 15.89 -6.61
CA GLY A 142 16.52 16.95 -5.61
C GLY A 142 15.16 17.32 -5.02
N VAL A 143 14.22 16.37 -5.03
CA VAL A 143 12.91 16.55 -4.38
C VAL A 143 13.05 16.41 -2.87
N ILE A 144 13.72 15.35 -2.43
CA ILE A 144 14.04 15.06 -1.02
C ILE A 144 15.52 15.30 -0.72
#